data_AF-A0A7C3DP66-F1
#
_entry.id   AF-A0A7C3DP66-F1
#
_cell.length_a   1.000
_cell.length_b   1.000
_cell.length_c   1.000
_cell.angle_alpha   90.00
_cell.angle_beta   90.00
_cell.angle_gamma   90.00
#
_symmetry.space_group_name_H-M   'P 1'
#
loop_
_entity.id
_entity.type
_entity.pdbx_description
1 polymer ?
#
loop_
_entity_poly.entity_id
_entity_poly.type
_entity_poly.pdbx_seq_one_letter_code
_entity_poly.pdbx_strand_id
1 'polypeptide(L)'
;MKLSDAFLAQGEQGFQDLLRRVSISRLRTYQLYEPLKVRTHLHKLNSETLRKAAPRLWERLQQHDEDLASDLAQAVLIGHLDMIIAALDFLGVPHQDGFFAKDADVSSYLTEGWQQRAYEALKDRFPANVLEFYLNHLGIETGRAQEIFRP
;
A
#
# COMPACT_ATOMS: atom_id res chain seq x y z
N MET A 1 -6.42 -8.90 -11.07
CA MET A 1 -5.35 -8.92 -10.04
C MET A 1 -5.99 -8.74 -8.68
N LYS A 2 -5.36 -9.29 -7.65
CA LYS A 2 -5.78 -9.19 -6.25
C LYS A 2 -4.87 -8.23 -5.50
N LEU A 3 -5.34 -7.66 -4.40
CA LEU A 3 -4.52 -6.73 -3.63
C LEU A 3 -3.34 -7.43 -2.96
N SER A 4 -3.51 -8.70 -2.57
CA SER A 4 -2.40 -9.56 -2.12
C SER A 4 -1.26 -9.64 -3.15
N ASP A 5 -1.54 -9.57 -4.46
CA ASP A 5 -0.51 -9.63 -5.51
C ASP A 5 0.48 -8.46 -5.41
N ALA A 6 0.05 -7.27 -4.95
CA ALA A 6 0.93 -6.13 -4.71
C ALA A 6 1.96 -6.40 -3.61
N PHE A 7 1.57 -7.13 -2.56
CA PHE A 7 2.51 -7.58 -1.53
C PHE A 7 3.40 -8.70 -2.04
N LEU A 8 2.82 -9.69 -2.75
CA LEU A 8 3.56 -10.84 -3.25
C LEU A 8 4.65 -10.43 -4.26
N ALA A 9 4.41 -9.36 -5.03
CA ALA A 9 5.38 -8.76 -5.94
C ALA A 9 6.67 -8.29 -5.25
N GLN A 10 6.57 -7.81 -4.01
CA GLN A 10 7.69 -7.32 -3.21
C GLN A 10 8.57 -8.46 -2.67
N GLY A 11 8.08 -9.70 -2.72
CA GLY A 11 8.68 -10.83 -2.03
C GLY A 11 8.62 -10.70 -0.50
N GLU A 12 9.01 -11.76 0.20
CA GLU A 12 8.91 -11.82 1.65
C GLU A 12 9.76 -10.74 2.35
N GLN A 13 10.96 -10.49 1.85
CA GLN A 13 11.86 -9.47 2.39
C GLN A 13 11.27 -8.06 2.20
N GLY A 14 10.76 -7.75 1.00
CA GLY A 14 10.12 -6.47 0.73
C GLY A 14 8.86 -6.26 1.58
N PHE A 15 8.06 -7.31 1.77
CA PHE A 15 6.93 -7.29 2.70
C PHE A 15 7.35 -6.98 4.15
N GLN A 16 8.40 -7.62 4.65
CA GLN A 16 8.94 -7.31 5.98
C GLN A 16 9.40 -5.85 6.08
N ASP A 17 9.99 -5.32 5.02
CA ASP A 17 10.42 -3.91 4.95
C ASP A 17 9.24 -2.94 4.89
N LEU A 18 8.11 -3.29 4.27
CA LEU A 18 6.86 -2.53 4.36
C LEU A 18 6.31 -2.52 5.78
N LEU A 19 6.26 -3.68 6.46
CA LEU A 19 5.76 -3.77 7.83
C LEU A 19 6.56 -2.92 8.82
N ARG A 20 7.89 -2.82 8.63
CA ARG A 20 8.76 -1.97 9.47
C ARG A 20 8.43 -0.48 9.37
N ARG A 21 7.76 -0.06 8.30
CA ARG A 21 7.39 1.34 8.05
C ARG A 21 6.02 1.73 8.59
N VAL A 22 5.25 0.76 9.11
CA VAL A 22 3.94 1.03 9.73
C VAL A 22 4.07 1.96 10.93
N SER A 23 3.39 3.10 10.88
CA SER A 23 3.41 4.12 11.93
C SER A 23 2.26 3.92 12.92
N ILE A 24 2.58 3.44 14.13
CA ILE A 24 1.57 3.19 15.18
C ILE A 24 0.82 4.48 15.58
N SER A 25 1.48 5.64 15.57
CA SER A 25 0.83 6.91 15.86
C SER A 25 -0.18 7.28 14.76
N ARG A 26 0.20 7.14 13.49
CA ARG A 26 -0.72 7.37 12.35
C ARG A 26 -1.91 6.39 12.40
N LEU A 27 -1.68 5.11 12.68
CA LEU A 27 -2.78 4.15 12.85
C LEU A 27 -3.79 4.60 13.91
N ARG A 28 -3.34 5.23 15.00
CA ARG A 28 -4.24 5.77 16.02
C ARG A 28 -4.98 7.01 15.53
N THR A 29 -4.29 7.94 14.89
CA THR A 29 -4.89 9.16 14.30
C THR A 29 -6.02 8.81 13.34
N TYR A 30 -5.83 7.79 12.51
CA TYR A 30 -6.82 7.36 11.51
C TYR A 30 -7.71 6.19 11.98
N GLN A 31 -7.69 5.86 13.27
CA GLN A 31 -8.53 4.80 13.88
C GLN A 31 -8.34 3.39 13.27
N LEU A 32 -7.19 3.12 12.64
CA LEU A 32 -6.82 1.83 12.05
C LEU A 32 -6.12 0.87 13.03
N TYR A 33 -5.73 1.35 14.22
CA TYR A 33 -4.97 0.55 15.19
C TYR A 33 -5.73 -0.71 15.65
N GLU A 34 -6.98 -0.57 16.07
CA GLU A 34 -7.76 -1.70 16.58
C GLU A 34 -8.17 -2.68 15.47
N PRO A 35 -8.68 -2.23 14.29
CA PRO A 35 -8.93 -3.12 13.16
C PRO A 35 -7.70 -3.94 12.77
N LEU A 36 -6.53 -3.30 12.61
CA LEU A 36 -5.31 -4.00 12.21
C LEU A 36 -4.86 -5.00 13.29
N LYS A 37 -4.95 -4.63 14.57
CA LYS A 37 -4.60 -5.53 15.68
C LYS A 37 -5.44 -6.81 15.65
N VAL A 38 -6.75 -6.66 15.44
CA VAL A 38 -7.68 -7.79 15.30
C VAL A 38 -7.33 -8.59 14.06
N ARG A 39 -7.21 -7.96 12.88
CA ARG A 39 -6.91 -8.65 11.61
C ARG A 39 -5.63 -9.46 11.66
N THR A 40 -4.60 -8.94 12.33
CA THR A 40 -3.29 -9.59 12.47
C THR A 40 -3.24 -10.61 13.60
N HIS A 41 -4.32 -10.79 14.36
CA HIS A 41 -4.43 -11.65 15.54
C HIS A 41 -3.29 -11.39 16.55
N LEU A 42 -3.08 -10.12 16.89
CA LEU A 42 -2.05 -9.71 17.85
C LEU A 42 -2.69 -9.24 19.16
N HIS A 43 -2.15 -9.69 20.28
CA HIS A 43 -2.56 -9.19 21.60
C HIS A 43 -2.17 -7.72 21.81
N LYS A 44 -1.09 -7.28 21.15
CA LYS A 44 -0.57 -5.91 21.14
C LYS A 44 -0.03 -5.59 19.77
N LEU A 45 -0.37 -4.43 19.22
CA LEU A 45 0.12 -3.97 17.94
C LEU A 45 1.26 -2.96 18.15
N ASN A 46 2.49 -3.36 17.86
CA ASN A 46 3.66 -2.50 17.81
C ASN A 46 4.67 -3.05 16.77
N SER A 47 5.76 -2.33 16.54
CA SER A 47 6.77 -2.73 15.54
C SER A 47 7.39 -4.10 15.84
N GLU A 48 7.58 -4.46 17.12
CA GLU A 48 8.16 -5.74 17.50
C GLU A 48 7.19 -6.91 17.23
N THR A 49 5.93 -6.79 17.64
CA THR A 49 4.92 -7.84 17.46
C THR A 49 4.54 -8.01 16.00
N LEU A 50 4.46 -6.91 15.22
CA LEU A 50 4.29 -6.97 13.77
C LEU A 50 5.45 -7.71 13.09
N ARG A 51 6.70 -7.37 13.45
CA ARG A 51 7.89 -8.04 12.90
C ARG A 51 7.88 -9.54 13.20
N LYS A 52 7.56 -9.93 14.43
CA LYS A 52 7.46 -11.36 14.82
C LYS A 52 6.33 -12.09 14.08
N ALA A 53 5.25 -11.39 13.75
CA ALA A 53 4.12 -11.96 13.04
C ALA A 53 4.31 -12.02 11.51
N ALA A 54 5.32 -11.35 10.97
CA ALA A 54 5.52 -11.22 9.53
C ALA A 54 5.48 -12.57 8.78
N PRO A 55 6.16 -13.66 9.21
CA PRO A 55 6.09 -14.93 8.49
C PRO A 55 4.66 -15.47 8.37
N ARG A 56 3.88 -15.43 9.45
CA ARG A 56 2.47 -15.86 9.46
C ARG A 56 1.58 -14.97 8.59
N LEU A 57 1.82 -13.66 8.60
CA LEU A 57 1.05 -12.73 7.77
C LEU A 57 1.38 -12.93 6.29
N TRP A 58 2.64 -13.24 5.97
CA TRP A 58 3.08 -13.58 4.62
C TRP A 58 2.39 -14.84 4.08
N GLU A 59 2.36 -15.92 4.86
CA GLU A 59 1.63 -17.15 4.49
C GLU A 59 0.16 -16.89 4.17
N ARG A 60 -0.50 -16.02 4.95
CA ARG A 60 -1.90 -15.62 4.69
C ARG A 60 -2.06 -14.80 3.41
N LEU A 61 -1.10 -13.92 3.10
CA LEU A 61 -1.08 -13.19 1.83
C LEU A 61 -0.88 -14.14 0.64
N GLN A 62 -0.05 -15.18 0.78
CA GLN A 62 0.10 -16.24 -0.23
C GLN A 62 -1.18 -17.05 -0.44
N GLN A 63 -2.03 -17.15 0.59
CA GLN A 63 -3.37 -17.74 0.48
C GLN A 63 -4.41 -16.74 -0.07
N HIS A 64 -3.98 -15.55 -0.48
CA HIS A 64 -4.85 -14.47 -0.97
C HIS A 64 -5.96 -14.08 0.02
N ASP A 65 -5.60 -13.94 1.29
CA ASP A 65 -6.45 -13.31 2.31
C ASP A 65 -6.59 -11.80 2.01
N GLU A 66 -7.60 -11.45 1.20
CA GLU A 66 -7.81 -10.08 0.69
C GLU A 66 -8.21 -9.08 1.77
N ASP A 67 -8.93 -9.55 2.79
CA ASP A 67 -9.25 -8.73 3.95
C ASP A 67 -7.97 -8.32 4.69
N LEU A 68 -7.05 -9.27 4.89
CA LEU A 68 -5.74 -8.99 5.47
C LEU A 68 -4.94 -8.03 4.57
N ALA A 69 -4.94 -8.26 3.26
CA ALA A 69 -4.24 -7.41 2.31
C ALA A 69 -4.76 -5.96 2.38
N SER A 70 -6.08 -5.77 2.43
CA SER A 70 -6.71 -4.45 2.52
C SER A 70 -6.31 -3.71 3.80
N ASP A 71 -6.43 -4.36 4.96
CA ASP A 71 -6.09 -3.74 6.24
C ASP A 71 -4.57 -3.45 6.36
N LEU A 72 -3.71 -4.36 5.86
CA LEU A 72 -2.26 -4.13 5.85
C LEU A 72 -1.87 -3.00 4.88
N ALA A 73 -2.51 -2.92 3.71
CA ALA A 73 -2.22 -1.88 2.74
C ALA A 73 -2.52 -0.50 3.32
N GLN A 74 -3.69 -0.33 3.95
CA GLN A 74 -4.03 0.92 4.65
C GLN A 74 -3.01 1.22 5.75
N ALA A 75 -2.62 0.22 6.54
CA ALA A 75 -1.68 0.40 7.63
C ALA A 75 -0.29 0.85 7.19
N VAL A 76 0.18 0.34 6.05
CA VAL A 76 1.42 0.78 5.42
C VAL A 76 1.25 2.19 4.85
N LEU A 77 0.25 2.40 3.98
CA LEU A 77 0.09 3.60 3.17
C LEU A 77 -0.27 4.86 3.98
N ILE A 78 -0.97 4.73 5.11
CA ILE A 78 -1.33 5.89 5.95
C ILE A 78 -0.11 6.57 6.57
N GLY A 79 1.02 5.86 6.68
CA GLY A 79 2.31 6.42 7.09
C GLY A 79 2.99 7.25 6.01
N HIS A 80 2.49 7.21 4.78
CA HIS A 80 3.15 7.72 3.57
C HIS A 80 2.24 8.66 2.76
N LEU A 81 1.34 9.39 3.42
CA LEU A 81 0.41 10.32 2.74
C LEU A 81 1.13 11.36 1.87
N ASP A 82 2.29 11.87 2.28
CA ASP A 82 3.05 12.84 1.48
C ASP A 82 3.51 12.25 0.13
N MET A 83 3.84 10.96 0.10
CA MET A 83 4.18 10.24 -1.13
C MET A 83 2.95 10.02 -2.01
N ILE A 84 1.83 9.65 -1.39
CA ILE A 84 0.55 9.42 -2.07
C ILE A 84 0.07 10.72 -2.72
N ILE A 85 0.09 11.84 -1.97
CA ILE A 85 -0.22 13.17 -2.48
C ILE A 85 0.69 13.50 -3.66
N ALA A 86 2.01 13.37 -3.52
CA ALA A 86 2.94 13.67 -4.61
C ALA A 86 2.70 12.82 -5.87
N ALA A 87 2.32 11.55 -5.71
CA ALA A 87 1.99 10.67 -6.82
C ALA A 87 0.68 11.05 -7.50
N LEU A 88 -0.37 11.35 -6.72
CA LEU A 88 -1.65 11.77 -7.28
C LEU A 88 -1.55 13.15 -7.95
N ASP A 89 -0.83 14.10 -7.35
CA ASP A 89 -0.51 15.41 -7.94
C ASP A 89 0.22 15.24 -9.28
N PHE A 90 1.23 14.38 -9.33
CA PHE A 90 1.97 14.09 -10.57
C PHE A 90 1.07 13.49 -11.66
N LEU A 91 0.15 12.61 -11.27
CA LEU A 91 -0.82 11.99 -12.18
C LEU A 91 -1.98 12.94 -12.55
N GLY A 92 -2.15 14.04 -11.81
CA GLY A 92 -3.26 14.98 -11.96
C GLY A 92 -4.59 14.45 -11.41
N VAL A 93 -4.58 13.40 -10.58
CA VAL A 93 -5.78 12.81 -10.00
C VAL A 93 -6.33 13.73 -8.91
N PRO A 94 -7.59 14.20 -9.00
CA PRO A 94 -8.18 15.01 -7.94
C PRO A 94 -8.28 14.26 -6.62
N HIS A 95 -7.78 14.84 -5.54
CA HIS A 95 -7.81 14.26 -4.21
C HIS A 95 -7.92 15.32 -3.12
N GLN A 96 -8.26 14.89 -1.91
CA GLN A 96 -8.20 15.68 -0.69
C GLN A 96 -7.24 14.97 0.27
N ASP A 97 -6.07 15.58 0.52
CA ASP A 97 -5.05 15.04 1.42
C ASP A 97 -4.62 13.58 1.13
N GLY A 98 -4.56 13.21 -0.15
CA GLY A 98 -4.20 11.86 -0.61
C GLY A 98 -5.37 10.88 -0.68
N PHE A 99 -6.59 11.33 -0.39
CA PHE A 99 -7.81 10.51 -0.47
C PHE A 99 -8.69 10.96 -1.63
N PHE A 100 -9.28 9.99 -2.32
CA PHE A 100 -10.33 10.22 -3.31
C PHE A 100 -11.44 9.17 -3.14
N ALA A 101 -12.62 9.43 -3.68
CA ALA A 101 -13.76 8.54 -3.54
C ALA A 101 -13.49 7.19 -4.22
N LYS A 102 -13.95 6.08 -3.62
CA LYS A 102 -13.71 4.73 -4.17
C LYS A 102 -14.29 4.52 -5.57
N ASP A 103 -15.33 5.27 -5.89
CA ASP A 103 -16.04 5.28 -7.17
C ASP A 103 -15.61 6.45 -8.08
N ALA A 104 -14.58 7.21 -7.70
CA ALA A 104 -14.04 8.25 -8.56
C ALA A 104 -13.46 7.62 -9.83
N ASP A 105 -13.92 8.10 -10.99
CA ASP A 105 -13.34 7.68 -12.26
C ASP A 105 -11.99 8.37 -12.48
N VAL A 106 -10.91 7.66 -12.15
CA VAL A 106 -9.53 8.14 -12.34
C VAL A 106 -8.93 7.72 -13.69
N SER A 107 -9.74 7.08 -14.54
CA SER A 107 -9.30 6.43 -15.78
C SER A 107 -8.61 7.37 -16.76
N SER A 108 -9.08 8.62 -16.84
CA SER A 108 -8.52 9.64 -17.74
C SER A 108 -7.12 10.10 -17.32
N TYR A 109 -6.74 9.90 -16.05
CA TYR A 109 -5.44 10.28 -15.50
C TYR A 109 -4.42 9.14 -15.60
N LEU A 110 -4.88 7.89 -15.40
CA LEU A 110 -4.06 6.68 -15.45
C LEU A 110 -3.84 6.19 -16.89
N THR A 111 -3.18 7.03 -17.68
CA THR A 111 -2.85 6.81 -19.10
C THR A 111 -1.70 5.81 -19.29
N GLU A 112 -1.39 5.44 -20.53
CA GLU A 112 -0.32 4.48 -20.83
C GLU A 112 1.01 4.83 -20.12
N GLY A 113 1.65 3.81 -19.53
CA GLY A 113 2.91 3.94 -18.81
C GLY A 113 2.86 4.78 -17.54
N TRP A 114 1.68 5.12 -17.00
CA TRP A 114 1.54 5.99 -15.83
C TRP A 114 2.35 5.53 -14.61
N GLN A 115 2.41 4.22 -14.35
CA GLN A 115 3.17 3.65 -13.22
C GLN A 115 4.67 3.94 -13.37
N GLN A 116 5.25 3.66 -14.54
CA GLN A 116 6.66 3.95 -14.81
C GLN A 116 6.95 5.45 -14.69
N ARG A 117 6.10 6.31 -15.28
CA ARG A 117 6.30 7.76 -15.25
C ARG A 117 6.26 8.30 -13.81
N ALA A 118 5.30 7.86 -13.01
CA ALA A 118 5.18 8.26 -11.60
C ALA A 118 6.35 7.70 -10.77
N TYR A 119 6.78 6.47 -11.03
CA TYR A 119 7.92 5.87 -10.37
C TYR A 119 9.21 6.67 -10.62
N GLU A 120 9.55 6.91 -11.89
CA GLU A 120 10.74 7.67 -12.27
C GLU A 120 10.75 9.09 -11.68
N ALA A 121 9.60 9.75 -11.62
CA ALA A 121 9.50 11.11 -11.07
C ALA A 121 9.70 11.18 -9.54
N LEU A 122 9.49 10.08 -8.81
CA LEU A 122 9.36 10.10 -7.35
C LEU A 122 10.32 9.17 -6.60
N LYS A 123 10.98 8.21 -7.29
CA LYS A 123 11.84 7.19 -6.66
C LYS A 123 13.01 7.73 -5.85
N ASP A 124 13.53 8.92 -6.20
CA ASP A 124 14.64 9.55 -5.47
C ASP A 124 14.18 10.36 -4.25
N ARG A 125 12.87 10.63 -4.13
CA ARG A 125 12.28 11.42 -3.04
C ARG A 125 11.66 10.55 -1.95
N PHE A 126 11.24 9.34 -2.29
CA PHE A 126 10.51 8.45 -1.40
C PHE A 126 11.08 7.03 -1.44
N PRO A 127 10.85 6.19 -0.41
CA PRO A 127 11.32 4.81 -0.44
C PRO A 127 10.76 4.04 -1.64
N ALA A 128 11.64 3.59 -2.53
CA ALA A 128 11.27 2.96 -3.79
C ALA A 128 10.30 1.78 -3.62
N ASN A 129 10.51 0.95 -2.59
CA ASN A 129 9.65 -0.21 -2.30
C ASN A 129 8.21 0.20 -1.89
N VAL A 130 8.06 1.32 -1.17
CA VAL A 130 6.73 1.85 -0.79
C VAL A 130 6.05 2.50 -2.00
N LEU A 131 6.82 3.21 -2.84
CA LEU A 131 6.32 3.83 -4.05
C LEU A 131 5.81 2.77 -5.04
N GLU A 132 6.62 1.74 -5.32
CA GLU A 132 6.21 0.60 -6.14
C GLU A 132 4.95 -0.08 -5.58
N PHE A 133 4.92 -0.35 -4.27
CA PHE A 133 3.75 -0.93 -3.61
C PHE A 133 2.50 -0.06 -3.80
N TYR A 134 2.61 1.26 -3.60
CA TYR A 134 1.49 2.18 -3.79
C TYR A 134 1.00 2.25 -5.24
N LEU A 135 1.90 2.28 -6.23
CA LEU A 135 1.52 2.31 -7.63
C LEU A 135 0.82 1.02 -8.07
N ASN A 136 1.26 -0.13 -7.55
CA ASN A 136 0.55 -1.40 -7.74
C ASN A 136 -0.82 -1.41 -7.05
N HIS A 137 -0.88 -0.96 -5.79
CA HIS A 137 -2.13 -0.81 -5.04
C HIS A 137 -3.13 0.08 -5.79
N LEU A 138 -2.72 1.26 -6.24
CA LEU A 138 -3.56 2.20 -6.97
C LEU A 138 -4.08 1.57 -8.28
N GLY A 139 -3.23 0.89 -9.03
CA GLY A 139 -3.63 0.21 -10.26
C GLY A 139 -4.64 -0.92 -10.02
N ILE A 140 -4.46 -1.70 -8.94
CA ILE A 140 -5.39 -2.79 -8.57
C ILE A 140 -6.75 -2.23 -8.14
N GLU A 141 -6.78 -1.29 -7.19
CA GLU A 141 -8.02 -0.73 -6.64
C GLU A 141 -8.85 0.01 -7.70
N THR A 142 -8.18 0.61 -8.70
CA THR A 142 -8.86 1.33 -9.80
C THR A 142 -9.20 0.42 -10.98
N GLY A 143 -8.83 -0.86 -10.93
CA GLY A 143 -9.04 -1.81 -12.04
C GLY A 143 -8.19 -1.51 -13.28
N ARG A 144 -7.14 -0.68 -13.16
CA ARG A 144 -6.27 -0.24 -14.25
C ARG A 144 -4.99 -1.04 -14.39
N ALA A 145 -4.62 -1.85 -13.40
CA ALA A 145 -3.51 -2.77 -13.50
C ALA A 145 -3.90 -4.02 -14.32
N GLN A 146 -3.23 -4.22 -15.45
CA GLN A 146 -3.31 -5.46 -16.24
C GLN A 146 -2.28 -6.49 -15.76
N GLU A 147 -1.13 -6.01 -15.29
CA GLU A 147 -0.04 -6.78 -14.71
C GLU A 147 0.55 -6.06 -13.50
N ILE A 148 1.30 -6.80 -12.68
CA ILE A 148 2.08 -6.20 -11.60
C ILE A 148 3.20 -5.37 -12.21
N PHE A 149 3.21 -4.08 -11.87
CA PHE A 149 4.28 -3.19 -12.21
C PHE A 149 5.55 -3.57 -11.47
N ARG A 150 6.65 -3.68 -12.22
CA ARG A 150 8.02 -3.88 -11.72
C ARG A 150 8.93 -2.88 -12.43
N PRO A 151 9.45 -1.85 -11.74
CA PRO A 151 10.29 -0.82 -12.33
C PRO A 151 11.66 -1.33 -12.80
#